data_AF-A0A8T4VX42-F1
#
_entry.id   AF-A0A8T4VX42-F1
#
_cell.length_a   1.000
_cell.length_b   1.000
_cell.length_c   1.000
_cell.angle_alpha   90.00
_cell.angle_beta   90.00
_cell.angle_gamma   90.00
#
_symmetry.space_group_name_H-M   'P 1'
#
loop_
_entity.id
_entity.type
_entity.pdbx_description
1 polymer ?
#
loop_
_entity_poly.entity_id
_entity_poly.type
_entity_poly.pdbx_seq_one_letter_code
_entity_poly.pdbx_strand_id
1 'polypeptide(L)'
;KTNKQGQSCFPFSVNKTNNSSTILVQFHFDETTKYIESHLSEKLPLNTPIESAEDSSMNLLIIAAILSGIIITTFVIIWLMKKRKQQPFDKSKKGKENKSDHPPIPPSTTANGITIFFPDIKNDFPHVWGINEKLRIIGQLKNKQNENLVNISIPEEIETTKPISNGKTMFSHTFSHKGTYTITLKNNNRGHPSLMGEETIKIVDYREEIITLFNTVLEQYNSANSSNPLPVNSTPRDLEQRLAQLSNIKKEYSTLLRKIFEEAEYSIHKIDRQKYETMYVAFSHIQQNWRRL
;
A
#
# COMPACT_ATOMS: atom_id res chain seq x y z
N LYS A 1 11.48 -44.64 -8.31
CA LYS A 1 12.73 -45.43 -8.47
C LYS A 1 13.89 -44.45 -8.52
N THR A 2 14.90 -44.64 -7.68
CA THR A 2 16.09 -43.79 -7.63
C THR A 2 17.15 -44.33 -8.59
N ASN A 3 17.70 -43.49 -9.47
CA ASN A 3 18.80 -43.92 -10.34
C ASN A 3 20.12 -43.99 -9.54
N LYS A 4 21.18 -44.49 -10.19
CA LYS A 4 22.52 -44.61 -9.58
C LYS A 4 23.15 -43.26 -9.18
N GLN A 5 22.57 -42.13 -9.62
CA GLN A 5 22.99 -40.78 -9.24
C GLN A 5 22.12 -40.18 -8.11
N GLY A 6 21.25 -40.96 -7.47
CA GLY A 6 20.40 -40.49 -6.37
C GLY A 6 19.15 -39.72 -6.82
N GLN A 7 18.86 -39.65 -8.12
CA GLN A 7 17.70 -38.92 -8.63
C GLN A 7 16.48 -39.83 -8.66
N SER A 8 15.36 -39.35 -8.12
CA SER A 8 14.08 -40.06 -8.14
C SER A 8 13.09 -39.32 -9.03
N CYS A 9 12.47 -40.04 -9.97
CA CYS A 9 11.32 -39.55 -10.72
C CYS A 9 10.04 -40.13 -10.13
N PHE A 10 9.06 -39.27 -9.89
CA PHE A 10 7.73 -39.64 -9.41
C PHE A 10 6.68 -39.18 -10.44
N PRO A 11 5.86 -40.08 -10.98
CA PRO A 11 4.73 -39.65 -11.78
C PRO A 11 3.75 -38.90 -10.88
N PHE A 12 3.31 -37.72 -11.31
CA PHE A 12 2.20 -37.01 -10.69
C PHE A 12 1.20 -36.60 -11.77
N SER A 13 -0.07 -36.49 -11.38
CA SER A 13 -1.13 -35.97 -12.23
C SER A 13 -1.75 -34.77 -11.53
N VAL A 14 -2.01 -33.71 -12.28
CA VAL A 14 -2.66 -32.51 -11.76
C VAL A 14 -4.02 -32.39 -12.41
N ASN A 15 -5.08 -32.48 -11.61
CA ASN A 15 -6.42 -32.14 -12.07
C ASN A 15 -6.63 -30.64 -11.82
N LYS A 16 -6.81 -29.89 -12.91
CA LYS A 16 -7.09 -28.45 -12.85
C LYS A 16 -8.48 -28.24 -12.22
N THR A 17 -8.52 -27.63 -11.04
CA THR A 17 -9.77 -27.10 -10.48
C THR A 17 -10.00 -25.69 -11.04
N ASN A 18 -11.23 -25.40 -11.44
CA ASN A 18 -11.54 -24.41 -12.48
C ASN A 18 -11.23 -22.92 -12.18
N ASN A 19 -10.54 -22.52 -11.11
CA ASN A 19 -10.37 -21.07 -10.81
C ASN A 19 -9.03 -20.64 -10.15
N SER A 20 -7.98 -21.46 -10.12
CA SER A 20 -6.65 -21.01 -9.67
C SER A 20 -5.61 -21.06 -10.79
N SER A 21 -4.87 -19.97 -10.96
CA SER A 21 -3.71 -19.87 -11.86
C SER A 21 -2.44 -20.52 -11.29
N THR A 22 -2.55 -21.10 -10.09
CA THR A 22 -1.47 -21.75 -9.35
C THR A 22 -1.82 -23.21 -9.05
N ILE A 23 -0.83 -24.08 -9.24
CA ILE A 23 -0.87 -25.50 -8.87
C ILE A 23 0.09 -25.66 -7.69
N LEU A 24 -0.41 -26.19 -6.57
CA LEU A 24 0.43 -26.54 -5.42
C LEU A 24 0.72 -28.05 -5.45
N VAL A 25 1.99 -28.43 -5.56
CA VAL A 25 2.43 -29.82 -5.46
C VAL A 25 3.16 -29.98 -4.14
N GLN A 26 2.61 -30.78 -3.22
CA GLN A 26 3.19 -31.05 -1.91
C GLN A 26 3.74 -32.47 -1.87
N PHE A 27 5.02 -32.61 -1.54
CA PHE A 27 5.65 -33.92 -1.31
C PHE A 27 5.72 -34.18 0.19
N HIS A 28 5.45 -35.41 0.61
CA HIS A 28 5.70 -35.88 1.97
C HIS A 28 6.77 -36.97 1.91
N PHE A 29 7.79 -36.83 2.75
CA PHE A 29 8.89 -37.79 2.87
C PHE A 29 8.88 -38.38 4.28
N ASP A 30 9.27 -39.64 4.40
CA ASP A 30 9.35 -40.37 5.66
C ASP A 30 10.45 -39.78 6.57
N GLU A 31 10.15 -39.69 7.87
CA GLU A 31 10.88 -38.92 8.90
C GLU A 31 12.30 -39.43 9.16
N THR A 32 12.66 -40.61 8.66
CA THR A 32 13.94 -41.27 8.98
C THR A 32 15.14 -40.80 8.17
N THR A 33 14.97 -39.83 7.26
CA THR A 33 16.03 -39.41 6.34
C THR A 33 16.41 -37.93 6.53
N LYS A 34 17.71 -37.66 6.73
CA LYS A 34 18.24 -36.28 6.81
C LYS A 34 18.31 -35.69 5.41
N TYR A 35 17.66 -34.55 5.18
CA TYR A 35 17.71 -33.83 3.92
C TYR A 35 18.28 -32.42 4.10
N ILE A 36 18.84 -31.88 3.02
CA ILE A 36 19.14 -30.45 2.87
C ILE A 36 17.91 -29.83 2.21
N GLU A 37 17.18 -29.01 2.95
CA GLU A 37 16.01 -28.31 2.43
C GLU A 37 16.48 -27.25 1.43
N SER A 38 16.09 -27.38 0.17
CA SER A 38 16.26 -26.34 -0.84
C SER A 38 14.89 -25.96 -1.39
N HIS A 39 14.47 -24.72 -1.14
CA HIS A 39 13.25 -24.18 -1.72
C HIS A 39 13.55 -23.68 -3.13
N LEU A 40 13.32 -24.53 -4.14
CA LEU A 40 13.29 -24.09 -5.53
C LEU A 40 11.82 -23.89 -5.94
N SER A 41 11.43 -22.63 -6.18
CA SER A 41 10.12 -22.29 -6.70
C SER A 41 10.28 -21.89 -8.15
N GLU A 42 9.97 -22.80 -9.07
CA GLU A 42 10.09 -22.57 -10.50
C GLU A 42 8.70 -22.38 -11.12
N LYS A 43 8.46 -21.22 -11.72
CA LYS A 43 7.21 -20.94 -12.43
C LYS A 43 7.27 -21.61 -13.80
N LEU A 44 6.57 -22.72 -13.97
CA LEU A 44 6.42 -23.35 -15.28
C LEU A 44 5.50 -22.50 -16.16
N PRO A 45 5.96 -22.02 -17.32
CA PRO A 45 5.08 -21.36 -18.27
C PRO A 45 4.09 -22.38 -18.84
N LEU A 46 2.80 -22.22 -18.52
CA LEU A 46 1.73 -22.94 -19.18
C LEU A 46 1.58 -22.37 -20.60
N ASN A 47 2.17 -23.04 -21.59
CA ASN A 47 1.84 -22.77 -22.99
C ASN A 47 0.40 -23.21 -23.22
N THR A 48 -0.49 -22.25 -23.44
CA THR A 48 -1.85 -22.52 -23.93
C THR A 48 -1.78 -23.24 -25.27
N PRO A 49 -2.64 -24.23 -25.54
CA PRO A 49 -2.70 -24.86 -26.86
C PRO A 49 -2.95 -23.77 -27.90
N ILE A 50 -2.14 -23.77 -28.96
CA ILE A 50 -2.39 -22.94 -30.14
C ILE A 50 -3.66 -23.51 -30.77
N GLU A 51 -4.77 -22.81 -30.55
CA GLU A 51 -6.06 -23.11 -31.17
C GLU A 51 -5.88 -22.95 -32.68
N SER A 52 -6.10 -24.05 -33.40
CA SER A 52 -5.93 -24.18 -34.83
C SER A 52 -6.87 -23.22 -35.58
N ALA A 53 -6.31 -22.55 -36.59
CA ALA A 53 -7.00 -21.63 -37.46
C ALA A 53 -8.08 -22.31 -38.31
N GLU A 54 -9.32 -22.25 -37.85
CA GLU A 54 -10.52 -22.51 -38.66
C GLU A 54 -11.68 -21.65 -38.13
N ASP A 55 -11.72 -20.38 -38.52
CA ASP A 55 -12.94 -19.60 -38.76
C ASP A 55 -12.60 -18.14 -39.10
N SER A 56 -12.32 -17.87 -40.39
CA SER A 56 -12.07 -16.50 -40.88
C SER A 56 -13.33 -15.63 -40.91
N SER A 57 -14.53 -16.22 -40.80
CA SER A 57 -15.81 -15.52 -40.82
C SER A 57 -16.18 -14.92 -39.46
N MET A 58 -15.87 -15.62 -38.35
CA MET A 58 -16.15 -15.13 -36.99
C MET A 58 -15.26 -13.95 -36.59
N ASN A 59 -14.00 -13.93 -37.02
CA ASN A 59 -13.10 -12.82 -36.73
C ASN A 59 -13.58 -11.49 -37.36
N LEU A 60 -14.21 -11.54 -38.53
CA LEU A 60 -14.67 -10.33 -39.21
C LEU A 60 -15.88 -9.69 -38.51
N LEU A 61 -16.78 -10.51 -37.95
CA LEU A 61 -17.90 -10.03 -37.13
C LEU A 61 -17.44 -9.46 -35.78
N ILE A 62 -16.44 -10.08 -35.14
CA ILE A 62 -15.87 -9.57 -33.89
C ILE A 62 -15.16 -8.24 -34.11
N ILE A 63 -14.37 -8.12 -35.19
CA ILE A 63 -13.69 -6.86 -35.56
C ILE A 63 -14.72 -5.77 -35.88
N ALA A 64 -15.79 -6.09 -36.61
CA ALA A 64 -16.86 -5.13 -36.90
C ALA A 64 -17.59 -4.67 -35.62
N ALA A 65 -17.84 -5.57 -34.67
CA ALA A 65 -18.45 -5.24 -33.39
C ALA A 65 -17.55 -4.29 -32.56
N ILE A 66 -16.24 -4.56 -32.49
CA ILE A 66 -15.28 -3.71 -31.77
C ILE A 66 -15.19 -2.32 -32.42
N LEU A 67 -15.11 -2.23 -33.74
CA LEU A 67 -15.08 -0.96 -34.46
C LEU A 67 -16.36 -0.15 -34.25
N SER A 68 -17.54 -0.80 -34.23
CA SER A 68 -18.81 -0.13 -33.95
C SER A 68 -18.87 0.44 -32.52
N GLY A 69 -18.33 -0.28 -31.53
CA GLY A 69 -18.25 0.18 -30.14
C GLY A 69 -17.36 1.41 -29.97
N ILE A 70 -16.24 1.48 -30.70
CA ILE A 70 -15.33 2.64 -30.67
C ILE A 70 -16.02 3.88 -31.29
N ILE A 71 -16.79 3.72 -32.36
CA ILE A 71 -17.53 4.83 -32.98
C ILE A 71 -18.62 5.35 -32.04
N ILE A 72 -19.37 4.47 -31.36
CA ILE A 72 -20.42 4.88 -30.42
C ILE A 72 -19.81 5.62 -29.21
N THR A 73 -18.72 5.10 -28.65
CA THR A 73 -18.08 5.72 -27.48
C THR A 73 -17.48 7.09 -27.81
N THR A 74 -16.81 7.23 -28.96
CA THR A 74 -16.29 8.52 -29.42
C THR A 74 -17.43 9.52 -29.69
N PHE A 75 -18.55 9.07 -30.27
CA PHE A 75 -19.73 9.93 -30.48
C PHE A 75 -20.34 10.41 -29.14
N VAL A 76 -20.44 9.53 -28.14
CA VAL A 76 -20.91 9.89 -26.79
C VAL A 76 -19.97 10.88 -26.12
N ILE A 77 -18.65 10.70 -26.23
CA ILE A 77 -17.66 11.64 -25.67
C ILE A 77 -17.78 13.01 -26.35
N ILE A 78 -17.85 13.06 -27.68
CA ILE A 78 -18.02 14.32 -28.42
C ILE A 78 -19.34 15.01 -28.05
N TRP A 79 -20.42 14.24 -27.93
CA TRP A 79 -21.72 14.77 -27.52
C TRP A 79 -21.70 15.33 -26.09
N LEU A 80 -21.08 14.63 -25.14
CA LEU A 80 -20.88 15.10 -23.77
C LEU A 80 -20.02 16.38 -23.71
N MET A 81 -18.96 16.46 -24.52
CA MET A 81 -18.12 17.65 -24.62
C MET A 81 -18.86 18.84 -25.25
N LYS A 82 -19.71 18.60 -26.26
CA LYS A 82 -20.50 19.65 -26.91
C LYS A 82 -21.63 20.16 -25.99
N LYS A 83 -22.25 19.26 -25.22
CA LYS A 83 -23.25 19.62 -24.20
C LYS A 83 -22.67 20.49 -23.09
N ARG A 84 -21.39 20.29 -22.73
CA ARG A 84 -20.68 21.16 -21.78
C ARG A 84 -20.39 22.57 -22.31
N LYS A 85 -20.30 22.77 -23.64
CA LYS A 85 -20.03 24.09 -24.24
C LYS A 85 -21.27 24.98 -24.41
N GLN A 86 -22.49 24.45 -24.22
CA GLN A 86 -23.73 25.21 -24.41
C GLN A 86 -24.45 25.60 -23.10
N GLN A 87 -23.87 25.36 -21.93
CA GLN A 87 -24.39 25.97 -20.71
C GLN A 87 -23.80 27.38 -20.57
N PRO A 88 -24.62 28.45 -20.63
CA PRO A 88 -24.18 29.79 -20.27
C PRO A 88 -23.69 29.76 -18.82
N PHE A 89 -22.48 30.26 -18.62
CA PHE A 89 -21.80 30.31 -17.33
C PHE A 89 -22.52 31.34 -16.44
N ASP A 90 -23.54 30.87 -15.72
CA ASP A 90 -24.19 31.65 -14.67
C ASP A 90 -23.24 31.75 -13.48
N LYS A 91 -22.73 32.97 -13.24
CA LYS A 91 -21.80 33.29 -12.14
C LYS A 91 -22.54 33.30 -10.81
N SER A 92 -23.03 32.15 -10.36
CA SER A 92 -23.47 31.98 -8.97
C SER A 92 -23.63 30.50 -8.63
N LYS A 93 -22.57 29.89 -8.13
CA LYS A 93 -22.63 28.90 -7.03
C LYS A 93 -21.24 28.38 -6.69
N LYS A 94 -20.77 28.82 -5.51
CA LYS A 94 -20.01 28.06 -4.50
C LYS A 94 -19.60 26.65 -4.99
N GLY A 95 -18.35 26.55 -5.44
CA GLY A 95 -17.68 25.28 -5.64
C GLY A 95 -17.62 24.55 -4.31
N LYS A 96 -18.19 23.35 -4.28
CA LYS A 96 -17.89 22.33 -3.27
C LYS A 96 -16.41 22.00 -3.41
N GLU A 97 -15.67 22.16 -2.32
CA GLU A 97 -14.37 21.55 -2.10
C GLU A 97 -14.43 20.09 -2.51
N ASN A 98 -13.52 19.68 -3.40
CA ASN A 98 -13.02 18.32 -3.35
C ASN A 98 -12.28 18.20 -2.03
N LYS A 99 -12.99 17.65 -1.05
CA LYS A 99 -12.43 17.20 0.22
C LYS A 99 -11.32 16.22 -0.13
N SER A 100 -10.08 16.60 0.13
CA SER A 100 -8.96 15.67 0.14
C SER A 100 -9.34 14.56 1.13
N ASP A 101 -9.57 13.35 0.60
CA ASP A 101 -9.79 12.13 1.38
C ASP A 101 -8.48 11.71 2.04
N HIS A 102 -7.98 12.56 2.94
CA HIS A 102 -7.08 12.11 3.99
C HIS A 102 -7.96 11.58 5.12
N PRO A 103 -8.15 10.24 5.22
CA PRO A 103 -8.76 9.68 6.41
C PRO A 103 -7.90 10.13 7.60
N PRO A 104 -8.50 10.72 8.65
CA PRO A 104 -7.78 11.02 9.87
C PRO A 104 -7.15 9.73 10.36
N ILE A 105 -5.85 9.78 10.67
CA ILE A 105 -5.10 8.66 11.27
C ILE A 105 -5.91 8.20 12.49
N PRO A 106 -6.50 7.00 12.48
CA PRO A 106 -7.31 6.57 13.60
C PRO A 106 -6.39 6.39 14.81
N PRO A 107 -6.80 6.84 16.01
CA PRO A 107 -6.03 6.61 17.22
C PRO A 107 -5.86 5.10 17.46
N SER A 108 -4.65 4.70 17.86
CA SER A 108 -4.33 3.32 18.28
C SER A 108 -5.34 2.87 19.32
N THR A 109 -6.30 2.03 18.92
CA THR A 109 -7.38 1.63 19.80
C THR A 109 -6.90 0.41 20.56
N THR A 110 -6.56 0.60 21.84
CA THR A 110 -6.26 -0.51 22.74
C THR A 110 -7.57 -1.26 23.01
N ALA A 111 -7.97 -2.11 22.08
CA ALA A 111 -9.03 -3.08 22.32
C ALA A 111 -8.47 -4.17 23.26
N ASN A 112 -9.28 -4.52 24.26
CA ASN A 112 -9.24 -5.73 25.08
C ASN A 112 -7.93 -6.56 25.10
N GLY A 113 -6.90 -6.04 25.75
CA GLY A 113 -5.78 -6.83 26.30
C GLY A 113 -4.70 -7.31 25.32
N ILE A 114 -4.78 -6.98 24.02
CA ILE A 114 -3.70 -7.17 23.05
C ILE A 114 -3.29 -5.82 22.47
N THR A 115 -1.98 -5.57 22.42
CA THR A 115 -1.40 -4.41 21.74
C THR A 115 -0.58 -4.87 20.54
N ILE A 116 -0.74 -4.20 19.40
CA ILE A 116 0.01 -4.47 18.18
C ILE A 116 1.06 -3.36 18.01
N PHE A 117 2.28 -3.74 17.65
CA PHE A 117 3.40 -2.81 17.43
C PHE A 117 4.08 -3.08 16.10
N PHE A 118 4.62 -2.02 15.51
CA PHE A 118 5.46 -2.05 14.32
C PHE A 118 6.89 -1.66 14.70
N PRO A 119 7.75 -2.60 15.16
CA PRO A 119 9.09 -2.29 15.66
C PRO A 119 10.01 -1.63 14.62
N ASP A 120 9.69 -1.73 13.33
CA ASP A 120 10.44 -1.10 12.25
C ASP A 120 10.02 0.36 12.02
N ILE A 121 8.92 0.81 12.64
CA ILE A 121 8.45 2.18 12.61
C ILE A 121 8.82 2.86 13.92
N LYS A 122 9.62 3.93 13.83
CA LYS A 122 9.97 4.75 15.00
C LYS A 122 8.70 5.37 15.60
N ASN A 123 8.61 5.42 16.93
CA ASN A 123 7.40 5.84 17.66
C ASN A 123 6.84 7.21 17.25
N ASP A 124 7.67 8.14 16.78
CA ASP A 124 7.26 9.50 16.39
C ASP A 124 6.76 9.59 14.93
N PHE A 125 6.76 8.46 14.21
CA PHE A 125 6.33 8.38 12.82
C PHE A 125 4.95 7.75 12.71
N PRO A 126 4.14 8.16 11.71
CA PRO A 126 2.84 7.56 11.46
C PRO A 126 3.04 6.10 11.03
N HIS A 127 2.01 5.29 11.23
CA HIS A 127 1.98 3.89 10.79
C HIS A 127 1.92 3.80 9.25
N VAL A 128 3.05 4.07 8.62
CA VAL A 128 3.25 4.09 7.16
C VAL A 128 4.41 3.16 6.80
N TRP A 129 4.19 2.32 5.79
CA TRP A 129 5.18 1.37 5.30
C TRP A 129 5.19 1.27 3.78
N GLY A 130 6.31 0.82 3.20
CA GLY A 130 6.50 0.69 1.76
C GLY A 130 5.83 -0.56 1.20
N ILE A 131 5.21 -0.42 0.03
CA ILE A 131 4.75 -1.57 -0.77
C ILE A 131 5.93 -2.50 -1.09
N ASN A 132 5.70 -3.82 -1.06
CA ASN A 132 6.72 -4.86 -1.28
C ASN A 132 7.90 -4.85 -0.29
N GLU A 133 7.81 -4.12 0.82
CA GLU A 133 8.80 -4.18 1.90
C GLU A 133 8.30 -5.08 3.03
N LYS A 134 9.21 -5.91 3.57
CA LYS A 134 8.90 -6.81 4.69
C LYS A 134 8.76 -6.00 5.97
N LEU A 135 7.56 -6.00 6.56
CA LEU A 135 7.27 -5.37 7.84
C LEU A 135 7.24 -6.42 8.95
N ARG A 136 7.93 -6.17 10.07
CA ARG A 136 7.74 -6.95 11.30
C ARG A 136 6.56 -6.40 12.09
N ILE A 137 5.77 -7.32 12.63
CA ILE A 137 4.58 -7.02 13.44
C ILE A 137 4.70 -7.81 14.74
N ILE A 138 4.50 -7.13 15.87
CA ILE A 138 4.55 -7.72 17.21
C ILE A 138 3.18 -7.59 17.86
N GLY A 139 2.58 -8.72 18.22
CA GLY A 139 1.44 -8.76 19.12
C GLY A 139 1.91 -8.98 20.56
N GLN A 140 1.41 -8.19 21.51
CA GLN A 140 1.73 -8.33 22.93
C GLN A 140 0.45 -8.41 23.77
N LEU A 141 0.34 -9.44 24.59
CA LEU A 141 -0.67 -9.55 25.62
C LEU A 141 -0.34 -8.65 26.81
N LYS A 142 -1.35 -7.95 27.33
CA LYS A 142 -1.21 -7.12 28.54
C LYS A 142 -0.99 -7.97 29.80
N ASN A 143 -1.59 -9.16 29.87
CA ASN A 143 -1.40 -10.12 30.96
C ASN A 143 -0.61 -11.33 30.46
N LYS A 144 0.56 -11.59 31.07
CA LYS A 144 1.56 -12.57 30.62
C LYS A 144 1.23 -14.03 30.96
N GLN A 145 0.03 -14.30 31.49
CA GLN A 145 -0.20 -15.51 32.28
C GLN A 145 -0.55 -16.78 31.52
N ASN A 146 -0.72 -16.79 30.20
CA ASN A 146 -1.05 -18.03 29.49
C ASN A 146 -0.30 -18.16 28.15
N GLU A 147 0.33 -19.32 27.95
CA GLU A 147 0.78 -19.82 26.66
C GLU A 147 -0.46 -20.04 25.78
N ASN A 148 -0.67 -19.15 24.83
CA ASN A 148 -1.89 -19.13 24.01
C ASN A 148 -1.55 -19.04 22.53
N LEU A 149 -2.52 -19.42 21.71
CA LEU A 149 -2.51 -19.18 20.29
C LEU A 149 -3.23 -17.86 19.99
N VAL A 150 -2.69 -17.08 19.05
CA VAL A 150 -3.36 -15.90 18.49
C VAL A 150 -3.66 -16.14 17.03
N ASN A 151 -4.91 -15.89 16.66
CA ASN A 151 -5.34 -15.80 15.29
C ASN A 151 -5.03 -14.40 14.77
N ILE A 152 -4.31 -14.37 13.65
CA ILE A 152 -3.86 -13.18 12.96
C ILE A 152 -4.71 -13.05 11.71
N SER A 153 -5.39 -11.93 11.57
CA SER A 153 -6.10 -11.55 10.35
C SER A 153 -5.43 -10.33 9.75
N ILE A 154 -4.91 -10.49 8.54
CA ILE A 154 -4.35 -9.41 7.71
C ILE A 154 -5.13 -9.45 6.39
N PRO A 155 -5.67 -8.31 5.91
CA PRO A 155 -6.25 -8.27 4.58
C PRO A 155 -5.19 -8.66 3.55
N GLU A 156 -5.52 -9.55 2.61
CA GLU A 156 -4.63 -10.26 1.65
C GLU A 156 -4.04 -11.61 2.12
N GLU A 157 -4.11 -11.96 3.41
CA GLU A 157 -3.63 -13.24 3.90
C GLU A 157 -4.77 -14.12 4.44
N ILE A 158 -4.61 -15.44 4.32
CA ILE A 158 -5.47 -16.40 5.02
C ILE A 158 -5.21 -16.22 6.52
N GLU A 159 -6.25 -16.25 7.36
CA GLU A 159 -6.08 -16.18 8.80
C GLU A 159 -5.05 -17.23 9.27
N THR A 160 -4.00 -16.77 9.96
CA THR A 160 -2.95 -17.67 10.47
C THR A 160 -2.96 -17.70 11.98
N THR A 161 -2.68 -18.87 12.55
CA THR A 161 -2.55 -19.03 13.99
C THR A 161 -1.07 -19.09 14.35
N LYS A 162 -0.64 -18.26 15.31
CA LYS A 162 0.75 -18.26 15.80
C LYS A 162 0.80 -18.51 17.31
N PRO A 163 1.81 -19.25 17.80
CA PRO A 163 2.04 -19.36 19.23
C PRO A 163 2.49 -18.02 19.82
N ILE A 164 2.10 -17.78 21.06
CA ILE A 164 2.61 -16.69 21.90
C ILE A 164 3.63 -17.27 22.87
N SER A 165 4.84 -16.70 22.89
CA SER A 165 5.86 -16.98 23.89
C SER A 165 6.03 -15.75 24.77
N ASN A 166 6.00 -15.91 26.10
CA ASN A 166 6.20 -14.83 27.07
C ASN A 166 5.25 -13.62 26.86
N GLY A 167 4.01 -13.89 26.46
CA GLY A 167 3.01 -12.86 26.15
C GLY A 167 3.28 -12.06 24.87
N LYS A 168 4.22 -12.50 24.01
CA LYS A 168 4.49 -11.88 22.71
C LYS A 168 4.43 -12.90 21.56
N THR A 169 3.98 -12.43 20.41
CA THR A 169 4.12 -13.14 19.15
C THR A 169 4.70 -12.18 18.11
N MET A 170 5.54 -12.68 17.21
CA MET A 170 6.18 -11.89 16.17
C MET A 170 6.01 -12.61 14.84
N PHE A 171 5.63 -11.85 13.83
CA PHE A 171 5.54 -12.32 12.45
C PHE A 171 5.99 -11.21 11.51
N SER A 172 6.11 -11.54 10.24
CA SER A 172 6.42 -10.56 9.21
C SER A 172 5.48 -10.75 8.03
N HIS A 173 5.09 -9.64 7.43
CA HIS A 173 4.21 -9.62 6.27
C HIS A 173 4.76 -8.66 5.22
N THR A 174 4.49 -8.93 3.95
CA THR A 174 4.87 -8.07 2.82
C THR A 174 3.61 -7.75 2.03
N PHE A 175 3.19 -6.49 2.09
CA PHE A 175 1.98 -6.02 1.41
C PHE A 175 2.25 -5.80 -0.06
N SER A 176 1.38 -6.37 -0.90
CA SER A 176 1.56 -6.36 -2.35
C SER A 176 0.83 -5.21 -3.06
N HIS A 177 -0.10 -4.54 -2.36
CA HIS A 177 -0.85 -3.41 -2.86
C HIS A 177 -0.77 -2.21 -1.92
N LYS A 178 -0.98 -1.01 -2.47
CA LYS A 178 -1.13 0.23 -1.70
C LYS A 178 -2.53 0.26 -1.07
N GLY A 179 -2.64 0.81 0.13
CA GLY A 179 -3.92 0.94 0.82
C GLY A 179 -3.77 1.09 2.33
N THR A 180 -4.90 1.22 3.03
CA THR A 180 -4.93 1.18 4.49
C THR A 180 -5.43 -0.18 4.93
N TYR A 181 -4.66 -0.84 5.79
CA TYR A 181 -4.92 -2.20 6.27
C TYR A 181 -5.16 -2.15 7.77
N THR A 182 -6.19 -2.86 8.24
CA THR A 182 -6.41 -3.10 9.66
C THR A 182 -5.89 -4.49 9.99
N ILE A 183 -4.87 -4.57 10.85
CA ILE A 183 -4.33 -5.82 11.36
C ILE A 183 -5.07 -6.16 12.64
N THR A 184 -5.66 -7.35 12.69
CA THR A 184 -6.42 -7.82 13.85
C THR A 184 -5.76 -9.05 14.44
N LEU A 185 -5.52 -9.01 15.75
CA LEU A 185 -5.05 -10.14 16.55
C LEU A 185 -6.15 -10.56 17.51
N LYS A 186 -6.60 -11.82 17.44
CA LYS A 186 -7.61 -12.40 18.32
C LYS A 186 -7.04 -13.58 19.09
N ASN A 187 -7.20 -13.59 20.40
CA ASN A 187 -6.89 -14.75 21.23
C ASN A 187 -8.20 -15.46 21.59
N ASN A 188 -8.42 -16.62 20.98
CA ASN A 188 -9.61 -17.45 21.16
C ASN A 188 -9.35 -18.57 22.17
N ASN A 189 -9.16 -18.18 23.44
CA ASN A 189 -9.07 -19.16 24.52
C ASN A 189 -10.45 -19.65 24.94
N ARG A 190 -10.66 -20.98 24.89
CA ARG A 190 -11.87 -21.60 25.44
C ARG A 190 -11.95 -21.31 26.94
N GLY A 191 -13.03 -20.66 27.38
CA GLY A 191 -13.29 -20.38 28.81
C GLY A 191 -12.83 -19.01 29.33
N HIS A 192 -12.21 -18.16 28.50
CA HIS A 192 -11.83 -16.80 28.86
C HIS A 192 -12.45 -15.78 27.88
N PRO A 193 -12.63 -14.50 28.28
CA PRO A 193 -13.07 -13.46 27.36
C PRO A 193 -12.08 -13.34 26.19
N SER A 194 -12.62 -13.31 24.97
CA SER A 194 -11.82 -13.12 23.76
C SER A 194 -11.05 -11.80 23.85
N LEU A 195 -9.72 -11.89 23.84
CA LEU A 195 -8.86 -10.71 23.74
C LEU A 195 -8.70 -10.36 22.27
N MET A 196 -8.74 -9.07 21.95
CA MET A 196 -8.65 -8.59 20.57
C MET A 196 -7.87 -7.30 20.54
N GLY A 197 -6.87 -7.21 19.65
CA GLY A 197 -6.16 -5.99 19.34
C GLY A 197 -6.33 -5.68 17.87
N GLU A 198 -6.49 -4.40 17.53
CA GLU A 198 -6.58 -3.93 16.15
C GLU A 198 -5.68 -2.71 15.98
N GLU A 199 -4.94 -2.68 14.88
CA GLU A 199 -4.08 -1.55 14.57
C GLU A 199 -4.04 -1.33 13.06
N THR A 200 -4.06 -0.06 12.65
CA THR A 200 -4.10 0.29 11.23
C THR A 200 -2.71 0.68 10.73
N ILE A 201 -2.43 0.32 9.47
CA ILE A 201 -1.21 0.70 8.78
C ILE A 201 -1.53 1.13 7.34
N LYS A 202 -0.89 2.20 6.88
CA LYS A 202 -0.99 2.69 5.50
C LYS A 202 0.22 2.18 4.70
N ILE A 203 -0.05 1.43 3.65
CA ILE A 203 0.94 0.93 2.70
C ILE A 203 0.98 1.85 1.48
N VAL A 204 2.17 2.36 1.18
CA VAL A 204 2.37 3.42 0.18
C VAL A 204 3.50 3.12 -0.78
N ASP A 205 3.48 3.79 -1.94
CA ASP A 205 4.70 4.09 -2.66
C ASP A 205 5.33 5.34 -2.05
N TYR A 206 6.59 5.25 -1.60
CA TYR A 206 7.23 6.35 -0.90
C TYR A 206 7.40 7.61 -1.76
N ARG A 207 7.55 7.46 -3.08
CA ARG A 207 7.64 8.61 -4.00
C ARG A 207 6.33 9.38 -4.02
N GLU A 208 5.21 8.67 -4.19
CA GLU A 208 3.88 9.26 -4.19
C GLU A 208 3.54 9.91 -2.84
N GLU A 209 3.93 9.26 -1.74
CA GLU A 209 3.67 9.80 -0.39
C GLU A 209 4.48 11.08 -0.12
N ILE A 210 5.73 11.17 -0.59
CA ILE A 210 6.53 12.40 -0.51
C ILE A 210 5.87 13.54 -1.29
N ILE A 211 5.39 13.27 -2.50
CA ILE A 211 4.66 14.26 -3.32
C ILE A 211 3.40 14.73 -2.58
N THR A 212 2.67 13.79 -1.98
CA THR A 212 1.47 14.09 -1.19
C THR A 212 1.77 14.96 0.03
N LEU A 213 2.83 14.64 0.79
CA LEU A 213 3.27 15.45 1.94
C LEU A 213 3.65 16.87 1.50
N PHE A 214 4.36 17.03 0.37
CA PHE A 214 4.70 18.34 -0.16
C PHE A 214 3.46 19.15 -0.54
N ASN A 215 2.54 18.55 -1.29
CA ASN A 215 1.30 19.22 -1.70
C ASN A 215 0.45 19.62 -0.50
N THR A 216 0.42 18.80 0.56
CA THR A 216 -0.22 19.14 1.83
C THR A 216 0.37 20.42 2.44
N VAL A 217 1.70 20.61 2.40
CA VAL A 217 2.33 21.86 2.88
C VAL A 217 1.95 23.04 1.99
N LEU A 218 1.94 22.87 0.67
CA LEU A 218 1.57 23.94 -0.26
C LEU A 218 0.11 24.38 -0.07
N GLU A 219 -0.80 23.42 0.09
CA GLU A 219 -2.21 23.68 0.38
C GLU A 219 -2.41 24.40 1.73
N GLN A 220 -1.71 23.94 2.77
CA GLN A 220 -1.71 24.61 4.08
C GLN A 220 -1.17 26.03 3.98
N TYR A 221 -0.08 26.23 3.24
CA TYR A 221 0.49 27.55 2.99
C TYR A 221 -0.52 28.49 2.34
N ASN A 222 -1.13 28.05 1.23
CA ASN A 222 -2.08 28.85 0.46
C ASN A 222 -3.36 29.14 1.26
N SER A 223 -3.83 28.17 2.05
CA SER A 223 -5.01 28.34 2.89
C SER A 223 -4.78 29.43 3.94
N ALA A 224 -3.64 29.40 4.64
CA ALA A 224 -3.34 30.40 5.66
C ALA A 224 -2.84 31.75 5.10
N ASN A 225 -2.34 31.79 3.86
CA ASN A 225 -1.96 33.03 3.17
C ASN A 225 -2.93 33.38 2.05
N SER A 226 -4.24 33.27 2.32
CA SER A 226 -5.28 33.52 1.32
C SER A 226 -5.22 34.92 0.67
N SER A 227 -4.60 35.91 1.32
CA SER A 227 -4.38 37.26 0.79
C SER A 227 -3.20 37.36 -0.18
N ASN A 228 -2.25 36.43 -0.13
CA ASN A 228 -1.08 36.36 -0.99
C ASN A 228 -0.67 34.89 -1.22
N PRO A 229 -1.53 34.10 -1.89
CA PRO A 229 -1.24 32.69 -2.14
C PRO A 229 -0.10 32.55 -3.16
N LEU A 230 0.57 31.40 -3.14
CA LEU A 230 1.47 31.03 -4.21
C LEU A 230 0.65 30.75 -5.48
N PRO A 231 1.09 31.26 -6.65
CA PRO A 231 0.52 30.89 -7.94
C PRO A 231 0.43 29.38 -8.16
N VAL A 232 -0.55 28.95 -8.96
CA VAL A 232 -0.75 27.52 -9.28
C VAL A 232 0.47 26.90 -9.98
N ASN A 233 1.26 27.70 -10.69
CA ASN A 233 2.49 27.29 -11.37
C ASN A 233 3.76 27.49 -10.51
N SER A 234 3.62 27.71 -9.20
CA SER A 234 4.76 27.85 -8.32
C SER A 234 5.58 26.56 -8.25
N THR A 235 6.90 26.75 -8.28
CA THR A 235 7.88 25.69 -8.13
C THR A 235 8.14 25.39 -6.66
N PRO A 236 8.75 24.24 -6.35
CA PRO A 236 9.22 23.92 -5.00
C PRO A 236 10.17 24.96 -4.40
N ARG A 237 10.91 25.67 -5.25
CA ARG A 237 11.80 26.77 -4.85
C ARG A 237 11.03 28.00 -4.40
N ASP A 238 9.90 28.30 -5.03
CA ASP A 238 9.05 29.43 -4.63
C ASP A 238 8.47 29.19 -3.23
N LEU A 239 8.00 27.96 -2.95
CA LEU A 239 7.54 27.59 -1.62
C LEU A 239 8.68 27.66 -0.59
N GLU A 240 9.88 27.14 -0.91
CA GLU A 240 11.04 27.24 -0.01
C GLU A 240 11.35 28.71 0.36
N GLN A 241 11.34 29.61 -0.64
CA GLN A 241 11.60 31.04 -0.42
C GLN A 241 10.55 31.67 0.50
N ARG A 242 9.27 31.33 0.32
CA ARG A 242 8.20 31.81 1.20
C ARG A 242 8.33 31.27 2.61
N LEU A 243 8.60 29.98 2.76
CA LEU A 243 8.79 29.36 4.07
C LEU A 243 10.02 29.93 4.80
N ALA A 244 11.09 30.26 4.06
CA ALA A 244 12.29 30.87 4.62
C ALA A 244 12.09 32.32 5.13
N GLN A 245 11.02 33.01 4.71
CA GLN A 245 10.65 34.32 5.24
C GLN A 245 9.93 34.24 6.59
N LEU A 246 9.49 33.05 6.99
CA LEU A 246 8.79 32.84 8.26
C LEU A 246 9.81 32.58 9.37
N SER A 247 9.83 33.46 10.38
CA SER A 247 10.84 33.45 11.46
C SER A 247 10.84 32.18 12.33
N ASN A 248 9.72 31.47 12.37
CA ASN A 248 9.51 30.22 13.12
C ASN A 248 9.88 28.95 12.33
N ILE A 249 10.19 29.05 11.03
CA ILE A 249 10.57 27.90 10.21
C ILE A 249 12.07 27.99 9.92
N LYS A 250 12.84 27.01 10.41
CA LYS A 250 14.26 26.94 10.09
C LYS A 250 14.44 26.60 8.61
N LYS A 251 15.31 27.37 7.93
CA LYS A 251 15.65 27.22 6.51
C LYS A 251 16.07 25.78 6.13
N GLU A 252 16.70 25.05 7.04
CA GLU A 252 17.11 23.67 6.82
C GLU A 252 15.93 22.76 6.44
N TYR A 253 14.77 22.91 7.08
CA TYR A 253 13.61 22.06 6.82
C TYR A 253 12.92 22.41 5.50
N SER A 254 12.80 23.69 5.14
CA SER A 254 12.28 24.07 3.83
C SER A 254 13.23 23.62 2.70
N THR A 255 14.54 23.67 2.94
CA THR A 255 15.55 23.15 1.99
C THR A 255 15.41 21.64 1.82
N LEU A 256 15.25 20.88 2.91
CA LEU A 256 15.06 19.42 2.88
C LEU A 256 13.78 19.05 2.14
N LEU A 257 12.67 19.71 2.48
CA LEU A 257 11.37 19.51 1.85
C LEU A 257 11.47 19.69 0.33
N ARG A 258 12.10 20.79 -0.12
CA ARG A 258 12.33 21.03 -1.56
C ARG A 258 13.18 19.93 -2.19
N LYS A 259 14.35 19.63 -1.63
CA LYS A 259 15.30 18.69 -2.25
C LYS A 259 14.70 17.29 -2.41
N ILE A 260 14.02 16.81 -1.37
CA ILE A 260 13.42 15.47 -1.38
C ILE A 260 12.23 15.42 -2.34
N PHE A 261 11.42 16.48 -2.41
CA PHE A 261 10.37 16.60 -3.41
C PHE A 261 10.94 16.62 -4.84
N GLU A 262 11.94 17.46 -5.12
CA GLU A 262 12.57 17.54 -6.46
C GLU A 262 13.15 16.17 -6.87
N GLU A 263 13.73 15.42 -5.93
CA GLU A 263 14.19 14.05 -6.21
C GLU A 263 13.03 13.08 -6.46
N ALA A 264 11.94 13.17 -5.69
CA ALA A 264 10.75 12.34 -5.86
C ALA A 264 9.97 12.67 -7.15
N GLU A 265 9.98 13.91 -7.62
CA GLU A 265 9.24 14.31 -8.83
C GLU A 265 10.09 14.13 -10.10
N TYR A 266 11.37 14.53 -10.06
CA TYR A 266 12.17 14.70 -11.27
C TYR A 266 13.29 13.67 -11.45
N SER A 267 13.57 12.83 -10.44
CA SER A 267 14.64 11.82 -10.53
C SER A 267 14.11 10.39 -10.67
N ILE A 268 14.81 9.56 -11.44
CA ILE A 268 14.57 8.12 -11.53
C ILE A 268 15.16 7.33 -10.36
N HIS A 269 15.92 7.98 -9.46
CA HIS A 269 16.52 7.31 -8.31
C HIS A 269 15.46 6.69 -7.40
N LYS A 270 15.78 5.53 -6.82
CA LYS A 270 14.90 4.89 -5.83
C LYS A 270 14.63 5.85 -4.67
N ILE A 271 13.35 5.97 -4.30
CA ILE A 271 12.89 6.62 -3.07
C ILE A 271 12.62 5.51 -2.06
N ASP A 272 13.32 5.55 -0.93
CA ASP A 272 13.23 4.56 0.12
C ASP A 272 12.62 5.15 1.40
N ARG A 273 12.47 4.29 2.41
CA ARG A 273 11.99 4.65 3.74
C ARG A 273 12.79 5.80 4.36
N GLN A 274 14.10 5.86 4.19
CA GLN A 274 14.93 6.89 4.80
C GLN A 274 14.60 8.29 4.25
N LYS A 275 14.41 8.39 2.92
CA LYS A 275 13.96 9.64 2.30
C LYS A 275 12.57 10.06 2.75
N TYR A 276 11.64 9.09 2.84
CA TYR A 276 10.31 9.35 3.41
C TYR A 276 10.40 9.85 4.86
N GLU A 277 11.18 9.21 5.72
CA GLU A 277 11.32 9.63 7.11
C GLU A 277 11.92 11.05 7.21
N THR A 278 12.91 11.37 6.36
CA THR A 278 13.50 12.71 6.31
C THR A 278 12.48 13.76 5.84
N MET A 279 11.67 13.44 4.83
CA MET A 279 10.57 14.30 4.37
C MET A 279 9.54 14.53 5.48
N TYR A 280 9.15 13.47 6.19
CA TYR A 280 8.15 13.55 7.25
C TYR A 280 8.63 14.41 8.44
N VAL A 281 9.92 14.35 8.79
CA VAL A 281 10.50 15.25 9.81
C VAL A 281 10.40 16.71 9.39
N ALA A 282 10.78 17.02 8.14
CA ALA A 282 10.67 18.39 7.62
C ALA A 282 9.22 18.87 7.57
N PHE A 283 8.32 18.04 7.07
CA PHE A 283 6.87 18.25 7.08
C PHE A 283 6.35 18.55 8.48
N SER A 284 6.65 17.69 9.45
CA SER A 284 6.16 17.82 10.83
C SER A 284 6.67 19.09 11.49
N HIS A 285 7.94 19.45 11.27
CA HIS A 285 8.49 20.69 11.80
C HIS A 285 7.79 21.93 11.20
N ILE A 286 7.56 21.94 9.88
CA ILE A 286 6.83 23.02 9.21
C ILE A 286 5.40 23.10 9.77
N GLN A 287 4.68 21.98 9.86
CA GLN A 287 3.30 21.93 10.32
C GLN A 287 3.14 22.39 11.78
N GLN A 288 4.03 21.97 12.68
CA GLN A 288 3.99 22.36 14.10
C GLN A 288 4.22 23.87 14.29
N ASN A 289 5.14 24.44 13.53
CA ASN A 289 5.41 25.88 13.61
C ASN A 289 4.33 26.70 12.90
N TRP A 290 3.70 26.15 11.86
CA TRP A 290 2.58 26.77 11.16
C TRP A 290 1.39 27.02 12.08
N ARG A 291 1.02 26.06 12.94
CA ARG A 291 -0.11 26.19 13.89
C ARG A 291 0.07 27.29 14.95
N ARG A 292 1.26 27.90 15.04
CA ARG A 292 1.59 28.96 16.00
C ARG A 292 1.55 30.36 15.38
N LEU A 293 1.29 30.47 14.07
CA LEU A 293 1.05 31.72 13.34
C LEU A 293 -0.45 32.06 13.36
#